data_AF-A0A7C5J4V8-F1
#
_entry.id   AF-A0A7C5J4V8-F1
#
_cell.length_a   1.000
_cell.length_b   1.000
_cell.length_c   1.000
_cell.angle_alpha   90.00
_cell.angle_beta   90.00
_cell.angle_gamma   90.00
#
_symmetry.space_group_name_H-M   'P 1'
#
loop_
_entity.id
_entity.type
_entity.pdbx_description
1 polymer ?
#
loop_
_entity_poly.entity_id
_entity_poly.type
_entity_poly.pdbx_seq_one_letter_code
_entity_poly.pdbx_strand_id
1 'polypeptide(L)'
;MPSRRTALLGVIGMACCSAIGSACSELSYVGRAKVAYEEGRYLEVAESLAARERELDELPAWKKARYGLYRGLSLMQLGDPEEGRRWLHYARDVELREATLDEEQRQA
;
A
#
# COMPACT_ATOMS: atom_id res chain seq x y z
N MET A 1 54.86 -36.86 -13.99
CA MET A 1 54.84 -35.42 -13.61
C MET A 1 54.40 -34.62 -14.82
N PRO A 2 53.60 -33.54 -14.73
CA PRO A 2 52.64 -33.10 -13.70
C PRO A 2 51.20 -32.92 -14.29
N SER A 3 50.14 -33.21 -13.51
CA SER A 3 49.24 -32.24 -12.82
C SER A 3 48.03 -31.80 -13.66
N ARG A 4 46.82 -32.28 -13.34
CA ARG A 4 45.90 -31.76 -12.30
C ARG A 4 45.41 -30.34 -12.58
N ARG A 5 44.09 -30.22 -12.81
CA ARG A 5 43.14 -29.20 -12.28
C ARG A 5 41.74 -29.56 -12.84
N THR A 6 40.89 -30.36 -12.18
CA THR A 6 39.88 -29.92 -11.17
C THR A 6 39.53 -28.45 -11.38
N ALA A 7 38.34 -28.10 -11.84
CA ALA A 7 37.06 -28.09 -11.14
C ALA A 7 36.20 -27.05 -11.91
N LEU A 8 34.90 -26.84 -11.76
CA LEU A 8 34.03 -26.81 -10.60
C LEU A 8 32.58 -26.88 -11.15
N LEU A 9 31.77 -27.71 -10.51
CA LEU A 9 30.42 -27.37 -10.05
C LEU A 9 29.48 -26.67 -11.04
N GLY A 10 28.72 -27.51 -11.76
CA GLY A 10 27.35 -27.18 -12.10
C GLY A 10 26.47 -27.27 -10.85
N VAL A 11 26.32 -26.17 -10.12
CA VAL A 11 25.27 -25.99 -9.10
C VAL A 11 24.93 -24.51 -9.05
N ILE A 12 23.87 -24.08 -9.75
CA ILE A 12 22.88 -23.12 -9.22
C ILE A 12 21.54 -23.51 -9.86
N GLY A 13 20.97 -24.63 -9.40
CA GLY A 13 19.52 -24.82 -9.49
C GLY A 13 18.91 -23.79 -8.55
N MET A 14 18.45 -22.67 -9.12
CA MET A 14 17.87 -21.53 -8.42
C MET A 14 16.50 -21.93 -7.85
N ALA A 15 16.53 -22.70 -6.76
CA ALA A 15 15.42 -22.90 -5.86
C ALA A 15 15.22 -21.61 -5.05
N CYS A 16 14.57 -20.62 -5.65
CA CYS A 16 14.05 -19.46 -4.92
C CYS A 16 12.55 -19.65 -4.68
N CYS A 17 12.20 -20.71 -3.97
CA CYS A 17 10.89 -20.86 -3.33
C CYS A 17 11.07 -20.52 -1.86
N SER A 18 11.06 -19.23 -1.52
CA SER A 18 10.84 -18.74 -0.14
C SER A 18 10.55 -17.25 -0.17
N ALA A 19 9.43 -16.87 0.46
CA ALA A 19 8.86 -15.52 0.57
C ALA A 19 7.99 -15.02 -0.60
N ILE A 20 7.04 -15.85 -1.06
CA ILE A 20 5.81 -15.33 -1.69
C ILE A 20 4.87 -14.90 -0.56
N GLY A 21 5.12 -13.71 -0.02
CA GLY A 21 4.24 -13.12 0.98
C GLY A 21 4.41 -11.62 0.94
N SER A 22 3.40 -10.93 0.39
CA SER A 22 3.20 -9.46 0.45
C SER A 22 3.49 -8.63 -0.80
N ALA A 23 3.69 -9.21 -1.99
CA ALA A 23 3.77 -8.42 -3.25
C ALA A 23 2.39 -8.17 -3.94
N CYS A 24 1.29 -8.75 -3.42
CA CYS A 24 -0.04 -8.60 -4.03
C CYS A 24 -0.85 -7.42 -3.48
N SER A 25 -0.36 -6.69 -2.49
CA SER A 25 -1.03 -5.50 -1.93
C SER A 25 -0.88 -4.25 -2.82
N GLU A 26 0.24 -4.12 -3.53
CA GLU A 26 0.56 -2.99 -4.42
C GLU A 26 -0.23 -2.97 -5.74
N LEU A 27 -0.68 -4.13 -6.25
CA LEU A 27 -1.47 -4.19 -7.49
C LEU A 27 -2.90 -3.64 -7.36
N SER A 28 -3.35 -3.37 -6.13
CA SER A 28 -4.68 -2.80 -5.87
C SER A 28 -4.73 -1.30 -6.12
N TYR A 29 -5.92 -0.76 -6.42
CA TYR A 29 -6.08 0.68 -6.61
C TYR A 29 -5.75 1.49 -5.33
N VAL A 30 -6.00 0.91 -4.15
CA VAL A 30 -5.60 1.50 -2.86
C VAL A 30 -4.08 1.48 -2.68
N GLY A 31 -3.40 0.43 -3.18
CA GLY A 31 -1.94 0.39 -3.23
C GLY A 31 -1.36 1.49 -4.13
N ARG A 32 -1.93 1.68 -5.33
CA ARG A 32 -1.54 2.78 -6.23
C ARG A 32 -1.80 4.17 -5.66
N ALA A 33 -2.81 4.33 -4.81
CA ALA A 33 -3.09 5.61 -4.15
C ALA A 33 -1.95 6.06 -3.23
N LYS A 34 -1.27 5.14 -2.54
CA LYS A 34 -0.06 5.47 -1.75
C LYS A 34 1.01 6.08 -2.65
N VAL A 35 1.37 5.37 -3.73
CA VAL A 35 2.43 5.79 -4.65
C VAL A 35 2.09 7.14 -5.28
N ALA A 36 0.86 7.31 -5.77
CA ALA A 36 0.42 8.58 -6.35
C ALA A 36 0.43 9.73 -5.34
N TYR A 37 0.10 9.48 -4.07
CA TYR A 37 0.19 10.48 -3.00
C TYR A 37 1.65 10.90 -2.73
N GLU A 38 2.55 9.93 -2.60
CA GLU A 38 3.99 10.17 -2.40
C GLU A 38 4.61 10.94 -3.57
N GLU A 39 4.10 10.75 -4.78
CA GLU A 39 4.50 11.48 -5.99
C GLU A 39 3.78 12.83 -6.15
N GLY A 40 3.00 13.28 -5.15
CA GLY A 40 2.33 14.58 -5.15
C GLY A 40 1.09 14.68 -6.05
N ARG A 41 0.60 13.57 -6.59
CA ARG A 41 -0.58 13.53 -7.48
C ARG A 41 -1.88 13.44 -6.69
N TYR A 42 -2.13 14.43 -5.84
CA TYR A 42 -3.26 14.43 -4.89
C TYR A 42 -4.63 14.39 -5.57
N LEU A 43 -4.81 15.10 -6.69
CA LEU A 43 -6.07 15.07 -7.45
C LEU A 43 -6.37 13.67 -7.98
N GLU A 44 -5.37 13.00 -8.55
CA GLU A 44 -5.51 11.63 -9.05
C GLU A 44 -5.88 10.66 -7.92
N VAL A 45 -5.26 10.81 -6.75
CA VAL A 45 -5.59 10.00 -5.57
C VAL A 45 -7.05 10.21 -5.17
N ALA A 46 -7.48 11.46 -5.01
CA ALA A 46 -8.85 11.78 -4.59
C ALA A 46 -9.89 11.24 -5.59
N GLU A 47 -9.69 11.46 -6.89
CA GLU A 47 -10.62 11.01 -7.93
C GLU A 47 -10.64 9.49 -8.10
N SER A 48 -9.46 8.84 -8.12
CA SER A 48 -9.36 7.40 -8.34
C SER A 48 -9.92 6.57 -7.20
N LEU A 49 -9.82 7.08 -5.96
CA LEU A 49 -10.45 6.50 -4.78
C LEU A 49 -11.95 6.79 -4.76
N ALA A 50 -12.39 8.01 -5.08
CA ALA A 50 -13.81 8.38 -5.13
C ALA A 50 -14.59 7.57 -6.16
N ALA A 51 -14.02 7.34 -7.34
CA ALA A 51 -14.65 6.55 -8.40
C ALA A 51 -14.98 5.11 -7.96
N ARG A 52 -14.31 4.59 -6.92
CA ARG A 52 -14.44 3.23 -6.40
C ARG A 52 -14.98 3.18 -4.97
N GLU A 53 -15.60 4.25 -4.48
CA GLU A 53 -16.13 4.31 -3.12
C GLU A 53 -17.17 3.20 -2.86
N ARG A 54 -17.93 2.80 -3.88
CA ARG A 54 -18.89 1.69 -3.78
C ARG A 54 -18.26 0.34 -3.43
N GLU A 55 -16.98 0.14 -3.74
CA GLU A 55 -16.24 -1.09 -3.42
C GLU A 55 -15.71 -1.09 -1.98
N LEU A 56 -15.77 0.05 -1.28
CA LEU A 56 -15.15 0.25 0.03
C LEU A 56 -15.63 -0.75 1.08
N ASP A 57 -16.93 -1.09 1.06
CA ASP A 57 -17.51 -2.01 2.04
C ASP A 57 -17.03 -3.45 1.88
N GLU A 58 -16.63 -3.83 0.67
CA GLU A 58 -16.14 -5.18 0.33
C GLU A 58 -14.64 -5.35 0.62
N LEU A 59 -13.93 -4.26 0.88
CA LEU A 59 -12.49 -4.31 1.15
C LEU A 59 -12.18 -4.93 2.51
N PRO A 60 -11.03 -5.61 2.67
CA PRO A 60 -10.51 -5.95 3.99
C PRO A 60 -10.20 -4.66 4.78
N ALA A 61 -10.31 -4.74 6.11
CA ALA A 61 -10.18 -3.58 7.02
C ALA A 61 -8.91 -2.74 6.75
N TRP A 62 -7.76 -3.37 6.53
CA TRP A 62 -6.51 -2.65 6.23
C TRP A 62 -6.58 -1.81 4.96
N LYS A 63 -7.31 -2.25 3.93
CA LYS A 63 -7.53 -1.46 2.71
C LYS A 63 -8.52 -0.34 2.97
N LYS A 64 -9.51 -0.53 3.84
CA LYS A 64 -10.44 0.54 4.25
C LYS A 64 -9.69 1.64 5.00
N ALA A 65 -8.82 1.29 5.95
CA ALA A 65 -8.00 2.25 6.68
C ALA A 65 -7.10 3.05 5.72
N ARG A 66 -6.38 2.37 4.81
CA ARG A 66 -5.54 3.03 3.79
C ARG A 66 -6.33 3.89 2.82
N TYR A 67 -7.52 3.44 2.41
CA TYR A 67 -8.43 4.22 1.58
C TYR A 67 -8.76 5.56 2.24
N GLY A 68 -9.22 5.53 3.50
CA GLY A 68 -9.56 6.74 4.24
C GLY A 68 -8.35 7.65 4.44
N LEU A 69 -7.19 7.07 4.77
CA LEU A 69 -5.95 7.81 4.98
C LEU A 69 -5.54 8.59 3.74
N TYR A 70 -5.35 7.91 2.60
CA TYR A 70 -4.85 8.57 1.38
C TYR A 70 -5.89 9.49 0.75
N ARG A 71 -7.20 9.18 0.85
CA ARG A 71 -8.25 10.11 0.41
C ARG A 71 -8.27 11.36 1.28
N GLY A 72 -8.25 11.18 2.59
CA GLY A 72 -8.25 12.28 3.56
C GLY A 72 -7.06 13.21 3.41
N LEU A 73 -5.84 12.65 3.36
CA LEU A 73 -4.62 13.43 3.17
C LEU A 73 -4.61 14.17 1.83
N SER A 74 -5.05 13.54 0.75
CA SER A 74 -5.10 14.19 -0.56
C SER A 74 -6.06 15.38 -0.58
N LEU A 75 -7.22 15.25 0.06
CA LEU A 75 -8.18 16.34 0.18
C LEU A 75 -7.66 17.50 1.03
N MET A 76 -6.89 17.21 2.08
CA MET A 76 -6.18 18.25 2.85
C MET A 76 -5.24 19.07 1.97
N GLN A 77 -4.48 18.40 1.09
CA GLN A 77 -3.56 19.07 0.16
C GLN A 77 -4.29 19.86 -0.93
N LEU A 78 -5.47 19.41 -1.34
CA LEU A 78 -6.31 20.09 -2.35
C LEU A 78 -7.12 21.26 -1.78
N GLY A 79 -7.04 21.53 -0.47
CA GLY A 79 -7.77 22.63 0.17
C GLY A 79 -9.23 22.30 0.51
N ASP A 80 -9.59 21.02 0.60
CA ASP A 80 -10.87 20.56 1.13
C ASP A 80 -10.69 19.86 2.51
N PRO A 81 -10.46 20.65 3.58
CA PRO A 81 -10.17 20.10 4.89
C PRO A 81 -11.41 19.52 5.58
N GLU A 82 -12.62 19.87 5.14
CA GLU A 82 -13.85 19.31 5.71
C GLU A 82 -14.06 17.86 5.29
N GLU A 83 -14.00 17.59 3.98
CA GLU A 83 -14.03 16.22 3.47
C GLU A 83 -12.78 15.45 3.89
N GLY A 84 -11.61 16.11 3.87
CA GLY A 84 -10.36 15.52 4.33
C GLY A 84 -10.46 14.96 5.76
N ARG A 85 -10.98 15.75 6.70
CA ARG A 85 -11.17 15.30 8.10
C ARG A 85 -12.11 14.11 8.20
N ARG A 86 -13.21 14.09 7.43
CA ARG A 86 -14.16 12.95 7.44
C ARG A 86 -13.44 11.65 7.12
N TRP A 87 -12.62 11.63 6.08
CA TRP A 87 -11.90 10.43 5.67
C TRP A 87 -10.75 10.04 6.61
N LEU A 88 -10.07 11.01 7.22
CA LEU A 88 -9.08 10.72 8.26
C LEU A 88 -9.73 10.14 9.53
N HIS A 89 -10.89 10.65 9.94
CA HIS A 89 -11.66 10.06 11.03
C HIS A 89 -12.10 8.63 10.70
N TYR A 90 -12.58 8.39 9.47
CA TYR A 90 -12.91 7.04 9.02
C TYR A 90 -11.70 6.10 9.12
N ALA A 91 -10.52 6.51 8.62
CA ALA A 91 -9.31 5.71 8.69
C ALA A 91 -8.93 5.36 10.14
N ARG A 92 -8.99 6.36 11.02
CA ARG A 92 -8.75 6.19 12.46
C ARG A 92 -9.74 5.23 13.11
N ASP A 93 -11.03 5.35 12.78
CA ASP A 93 -12.08 4.48 13.34
C ASP A 93 -11.91 3.03 12.91
N VAL A 94 -11.50 2.79 11.66
CA VAL A 94 -11.14 1.44 11.18
C VAL A 94 -9.90 0.93 11.91
N GLU A 95 -8.87 1.76 12.05
CA GLU A 95 -7.62 1.38 12.70
C GLU A 95 -7.81 1.02 14.17
N LEU A 96 -8.59 1.80 14.90
CA LEU A 96 -8.87 1.55 16.31
C LEU A 96 -9.63 0.23 16.55
N ARG A 97 -10.36 -0.27 15.55
CA ARG A 97 -11.10 -1.53 15.65
C ARG A 97 -10.23 -2.74 15.32
N GLU A 98 -9.32 -2.61 14.37
CA GLU A 98 -8.69 -3.77 13.70
C GLU A 98 -7.15 -3.75 13.70
N ALA A 99 -6.50 -2.66 14.14
CA ALA A 99 -5.03 -2.48 14.20
C ALA A 99 -4.28 -2.87 12.90
N THR A 100 -4.63 -2.21 11.81
CA THR A 100 -4.32 -2.60 10.43
C THR A 100 -3.29 -1.76 9.69
N LEU A 101 -2.97 -0.55 10.18
CA LEU A 101 -2.00 0.36 9.60
C LEU A 101 -0.60 0.05 10.13
N ASP A 102 0.41 0.28 9.28
CA ASP A 102 1.82 0.22 9.71
C ASP A 102 2.21 1.46 10.54
N GLU A 103 3.34 1.40 11.23
CA GLU A 103 3.74 2.44 12.19
C GLU A 103 3.96 3.80 11.53
N GLU A 104 4.49 3.82 10.31
CA GLU A 104 4.67 5.04 9.52
C GLU A 104 3.33 5.71 9.21
N GLN A 105 2.33 4.91 8.83
CA GLN A 105 0.96 5.38 8.56
C GLN A 105 0.22 5.91 9.80
N ARG A 106 0.60 5.49 11.02
CA ARG A 106 -0.03 5.99 12.26
C ARG A 106 0.46 7.37 12.68
N GLN A 107 1.65 7.79 12.22
CA GLN A 107 2.28 9.04 12.63
C GLN A 107 2.08 10.19 11.63
N ALA A 108 1.45 9.91 10.49
CA ALA A 108 1.07 10.89 9.46
C ALA A 108 -0.22 11.64 9.84
#